data_AF-A0A7V7WFU4-F1
#
_entry.id   AF-A0A7V7WFU4-F1
#
_cell.length_a   1.000
_cell.length_b   1.000
_cell.length_c   1.000
_cell.angle_alpha   90.00
_cell.angle_beta   90.00
_cell.angle_gamma   90.00
#
_symmetry.space_group_name_H-M   'P 1'
#
loop_
_entity.id
_entity.type
_entity.pdbx_description
1 polymer ?
#
loop_
_entity_poly.entity_id
_entity_poly.type
_entity_poly.pdbx_seq_one_letter_code
_entity_poly.pdbx_strand_id
1 'polypeptide(L)' 'EYSSACPLKTPTGNMRGTYQMVSETGEKFDAEIARFELAPGYTLH' A
#
# COMPACT_ATOMS: atom_id res chain seq x y z
N GLU A 1 13.97 0.28 -0.24
CA GLU A 1 12.88 0.08 0.73
C GLU A 1 12.49 1.45 1.29
N TYR A 2 11.19 1.74 1.38
CA TYR A 2 10.66 3.01 1.88
C TYR A 2 9.46 2.69 2.78
N SER A 3 9.35 3.39 3.91
CA SER A 3 8.28 3.18 4.88
C SER A 3 7.46 4.45 5.04
N SER A 4 6.14 4.33 4.97
CA SER A 4 5.19 5.40 5.21
C SER A 4 4.09 4.93 6.16
N ALA A 5 3.38 5.87 6.79
CA ALA A 5 2.33 5.60 7.76
C ALA A 5 1.03 6.32 7.38
N CYS A 6 -0.10 5.68 7.66
CA CYS A 6 -1.44 6.21 7.43
C CYS A 6 -2.25 6.14 8.74
N PRO A 7 -2.42 7.26 9.47
CA PRO A 7 -3.21 7.28 10.70
C PRO A 7 -4.68 6.96 10.43
N LEU A 8 -5.22 5.96 11.11
CA LEU A 8 -6.64 5.60 11.02
C LEU A 8 -7.38 6.00 12.30
N LYS A 9 -8.62 6.46 12.14
CA LYS A 9 -9.55 6.68 13.27
C LYS A 9 -10.20 5.37 13.74
N THR A 10 -10.04 4.29 12.98
CA THR A 10 -10.59 2.97 13.24
C THR A 10 -9.45 1.99 13.57
N PRO A 11 -9.70 0.95 14.39
CA PRO A 11 -8.69 -0.06 14.71
C PRO A 11 -8.20 -0.84 13.47
N THR A 12 -9.04 -0.98 12.46
CA THR A 12 -8.72 -1.66 11.20
C THR A 12 -9.07 -0.81 9.99
N GLY A 13 -8.45 -1.11 8.85
CA GLY A 13 -8.71 -0.47 7.57
C GLY A 13 -8.11 -1.26 6.40
N ASN A 14 -8.15 -0.70 5.21
CA ASN A 14 -7.46 -1.24 4.05
C ASN A 14 -6.79 -0.15 3.23
N MET A 15 -5.70 -0.50 2.56
CA MET A 15 -5.00 0.36 1.61
C MET A 15 -4.95 -0.31 0.24
N ARG A 16 -5.02 0.51 -0.81
CA ARG A 16 -4.84 0.14 -2.23
C ARG A 16 -4.32 1.35 -2.98
N GLY A 17 -3.75 1.16 -4.16
CA GLY A 17 -3.29 2.27 -4.97
C GLY A 17 -2.63 1.83 -6.27
N THR A 18 -1.95 2.76 -6.93
CA THR A 18 -1.14 2.51 -8.11
C THR A 18 0.15 3.31 -8.03
N TYR A 19 1.23 2.78 -8.61
CA TYR A 19 2.41 3.56 -8.92
C TYR A 19 2.41 3.87 -10.41
N GLN A 20 2.62 5.13 -10.76
CA GLN A 20 2.85 5.50 -12.15
C GLN A 20 4.31 5.24 -12.50
N MET A 21 4.53 4.36 -13.46
CA MET A 21 5.84 3.88 -13.88
C MET A 21 6.13 4.33 -15.31
N VAL A 22 7.42 4.38 -15.63
CA VAL A 22 7.92 4.58 -17.00
C VAL A 22 8.90 3.45 -17.29
N SER A 23 8.69 2.74 -18.41
CA SER A 23 9.60 1.68 -18.86
C SER A 23 10.91 2.27 -19.41
N GLU A 24 11.89 1.42 -19.64
CA GLU A 24 13.16 1.82 -20.29
C GLU A 24 12.93 2.37 -21.71
N THR A 25 11.85 1.97 -22.38
CA THR A 25 11.46 2.46 -23.71
C THR A 25 10.65 3.76 -23.66
N GLY A 26 10.36 4.30 -22.46
CA GLY A 26 9.61 5.53 -22.24
C GLY A 26 8.09 5.36 -22.19
N GLU A 27 7.59 4.12 -22.22
CA GLU A 27 6.16 3.83 -22.11
C GLU A 27 5.68 4.05 -20.68
N LYS A 28 4.53 4.72 -20.52
CA LYS A 28 3.89 4.92 -19.22
C LYS A 28 2.93 3.79 -18.92
N PHE A 29 3.00 3.24 -17.71
CA PHE A 29 2.06 2.24 -17.23
C PHE A 29 1.82 2.39 -15.73
N ASP A 30 0.69 1.87 -15.26
CA ASP A 30 0.35 1.86 -13.85
C ASP A 30 0.66 0.47 -13.26
N ALA A 31 1.45 0.42 -12.19
CA ALA A 31 1.66 -0.78 -11.40
C ALA A 31 0.65 -0.81 -10.25
N GLU A 32 -0.21 -1.84 -10.22
CA GLU A 32 -1.27 -1.97 -9.21
C GLU A 32 -0.71 -2.37 -7.84
N ILE A 33 -1.14 -1.66 -6.80
CA ILE A 33 -0.98 -2.05 -5.40
C ILE A 33 -2.30 -2.69 -4.96
N ALA A 34 -2.33 -4.02 -4.94
CA ALA A 34 -3.48 -4.78 -4.51
C ALA A 34 -3.93 -4.37 -3.09
N ARG A 35 -5.21 -4.54 -2.80
CA ARG A 35 -5.75 -4.20 -1.49
C ARG A 35 -5.10 -5.06 -0.39
N PHE A 36 -4.64 -4.42 0.67
CA PHE A 36 -4.16 -5.10 1.89
C PHE A 36 -4.79 -4.49 3.14
N GLU A 37 -4.84 -5.29 4.21
CA GLU A 37 -5.44 -4.92 5.49
C GLU A 37 -4.44 -4.17 6.38
N LEU A 38 -4.95 -3.12 7.02
CA LEU A 38 -4.30 -2.48 8.16
C LEU A 38 -5.00 -3.00 9.41
N ALA A 39 -4.28 -3.75 10.23
CA ALA A 39 -4.79 -4.30 11.48
C ALA A 39 -3.79 -4.05 12.62
N PRO A 40 -4.26 -3.92 13.87
CA PRO A 40 -3.37 -3.88 15.01
C PRO A 40 -2.63 -5.22 15.11
N GLY A 41 -1.37 -5.18 15.57
CA GLY A 41 -0.66 -6.41 15.91
C GLY A 41 -1.34 -7.10 17.08
N TYR A 42 -2.01 -8.23 16.84
CA TYR A 42 -2.45 -9.10 17.92
C TYR A 42 -1.29 -10.05 18.23
N THR A 43 -0.67 -9.88 19.40
CA THR A 43 0.26 -10.87 19.93
C THR A 43 -0.55 -11.90 20.71
N LEU A 44 -0.56 -13.16 20.27
CA LEU A 44 -1.06 -14.26 21.10
C LEU A 44 0.00 -14.50 22.19
N HIS A 45 -0.36 -14.22 23.45
CA HIS A 45 0.44 -14.62 24.62
C HIS A 45 0.16 -16.08 24.99
#